data_AF-A0A2M9WDA8-F1
#
_entry.id   AF-A0A2M9WDA8-F1
#
_cell.length_a   1.000
_cell.length_b   1.000
_cell.length_c   1.000
_cell.angle_alpha   90.00
_cell.angle_beta   90.00
_cell.angle_gamma   90.00
#
_symmetry.space_group_name_H-M   'P 1'
#
loop_
_entity.id
_entity.type
_entity.pdbx_description
1 polymer ?
#
loop_
_entity_poly.entity_id
_entity_poly.type
_entity_poly.pdbx_seq_one_letter_code
_entity_poly.pdbx_strand_id
1 'polypeptide(L)'
;MKVVTSHPAQVQGSAGACPALSEAAPQGHIGITRRAFSLLSRHRANVLLMALVILALALPHLVRAEDLLSSQKQDAKDTFGHGSTVEWGLYIAEIIISIITFIKTRNPALFVGGLAFLIVITRTFFALAG
;
A
#
# COMPACT_ATOMS: atom_id res chain seq x y z
N MET A 1 18.54 -26.75 -47.43
CA MET A 1 19.18 -27.07 -46.12
C MET A 1 20.51 -26.35 -46.13
N LYS A 2 20.82 -25.33 -45.33
CA LYS A 2 20.56 -25.11 -43.91
C LYS A 2 20.48 -23.59 -43.64
N VAL A 3 19.56 -23.24 -42.75
CA VAL A 3 19.22 -21.91 -42.21
C VAL A 3 20.36 -21.38 -41.30
N VAL A 4 20.33 -20.07 -40.99
CA VAL A 4 20.72 -19.35 -39.74
C VAL A 4 21.46 -18.04 -40.12
N THR A 5 20.80 -16.88 -40.19
CA THR A 5 20.53 -15.87 -39.12
C THR A 5 21.79 -15.61 -38.27
N SER A 6 22.41 -14.43 -38.15
CA SER A 6 21.89 -13.09 -37.83
C SER A 6 23.05 -12.08 -37.86
N HIS A 7 22.75 -10.84 -38.27
CA HIS A 7 23.53 -9.61 -38.05
C HIS A 7 23.86 -9.34 -36.55
N PRO A 8 24.66 -8.32 -36.18
CA PRO A 8 26.07 -8.06 -36.49
C PRO A 8 26.87 -7.88 -35.18
N ALA A 9 28.02 -8.54 -35.01
CA ALA A 9 28.97 -8.11 -33.98
C ALA A 9 29.65 -6.84 -34.48
N GLN A 10 29.25 -5.68 -33.93
CA GLN A 10 29.92 -4.40 -34.12
C GLN A 10 31.41 -4.56 -33.76
N VAL A 11 32.21 -4.67 -34.81
CA VAL A 11 33.64 -4.39 -34.78
C VAL A 11 33.78 -2.88 -34.68
N GLN A 12 34.26 -2.37 -33.55
CA GLN A 12 35.05 -1.15 -33.57
C GLN A 12 35.99 -1.09 -32.35
N GLY A 13 37.23 -1.51 -32.59
CA GLY A 13 38.41 -0.79 -32.11
C GLY A 13 38.65 -0.73 -30.61
N SER A 14 39.06 -1.85 -30.03
CA SER A 14 40.00 -1.83 -28.90
C SER A 14 41.37 -1.37 -29.42
N ALA A 15 41.60 -0.06 -29.44
CA ALA A 15 42.92 0.57 -29.40
C ALA A 15 42.73 2.09 -29.57
N GLY A 16 42.84 2.84 -28.47
CA GLY A 16 42.81 4.29 -28.55
C GLY A 16 42.82 4.96 -27.19
N ALA A 17 44.04 5.32 -26.76
CA ALA A 17 44.36 6.25 -25.69
C ALA A 17 44.24 5.74 -24.24
N CYS A 18 45.35 5.17 -23.75
CA CYS A 18 45.82 5.53 -22.41
C CYS A 18 45.88 7.06 -22.29
N PRO A 19 45.29 7.71 -21.27
CA PRO A 19 45.80 9.00 -20.87
C PRO A 19 47.10 8.75 -20.10
N ALA A 20 48.17 9.41 -20.54
CA ALA A 20 49.42 9.48 -19.82
C ALA A 20 49.15 9.86 -18.35
N LEU A 21 49.79 9.11 -17.46
CA LEU A 21 49.87 9.38 -16.04
C LEU A 21 50.60 10.71 -15.87
N SER A 22 49.86 11.81 -15.73
CA SER A 22 50.40 13.08 -15.27
C SER A 22 49.92 13.29 -13.85
N GLU A 23 50.84 13.05 -12.92
CA GLU A 23 50.73 13.30 -11.50
C GLU A 23 50.42 14.79 -11.26
N ALA A 24 49.15 15.09 -11.01
CA ALA A 24 48.76 16.18 -10.14
C ALA A 24 47.38 15.86 -9.58
N ALA A 25 47.36 15.18 -8.42
CA ALA A 25 46.18 15.24 -7.57
C ALA A 25 45.88 16.73 -7.36
N PRO A 26 44.66 17.23 -7.68
CA PRO A 26 44.35 18.62 -7.41
C PRO A 26 44.26 18.77 -5.89
N GLN A 27 45.36 19.15 -5.25
CA GLN A 27 45.49 19.28 -3.79
C GLN A 27 44.74 20.51 -3.23
N GLY A 28 44.05 21.26 -4.08
CA GLY A 28 43.26 22.42 -3.69
C GLY A 28 41.76 22.11 -3.63
N HIS A 29 41.08 22.70 -2.65
CA HIS A 29 39.62 22.66 -2.49
C HIS A 29 38.85 22.95 -3.80
N ILE A 30 39.42 23.79 -4.67
CA ILE A 30 38.84 24.19 -5.96
C ILE A 30 38.81 23.04 -6.98
N GLY A 31 39.81 22.15 -7.00
CA GLY A 31 39.85 21.07 -7.98
C GLY A 31 39.02 19.85 -7.57
N ILE A 32 38.89 19.61 -6.26
CA ILE A 32 38.02 18.59 -5.71
C ILE A 32 36.54 18.95 -5.96
N THR A 33 36.15 20.21 -5.73
CA THR A 33 34.79 20.69 -5.99
C THR A 33 34.42 20.62 -7.47
N ARG A 34 35.37 20.92 -8.37
CA ARG A 34 35.15 20.82 -9.83
C ARG A 34 34.92 19.37 -10.28
N ARG A 35 35.68 18.41 -9.75
CA ARG A 35 35.46 16.98 -10.01
C ARG A 35 34.13 16.49 -9.44
N ALA A 36 33.81 16.85 -8.21
CA ALA A 36 32.53 16.51 -7.58
C ALA A 36 31.35 17.07 -8.40
N PHE A 37 31.43 18.31 -8.88
CA PHE A 37 30.42 18.92 -9.73
C PHE A 37 30.27 18.21 -11.09
N SER A 38 31.38 17.73 -11.68
CA SER A 38 31.35 16.96 -12.93
C SER A 38 30.77 15.55 -12.77
N LEU A 39 30.93 14.93 -11.60
CA LEU A 39 30.31 13.64 -11.28
C LEU A 39 28.82 13.81 -10.94
N LEU A 40 28.49 14.88 -10.22
CA LEU A 40 27.13 15.31 -9.96
C LEU A 40 26.36 15.59 -11.26
N SER A 41 27.01 16.19 -12.26
CA SER A 41 26.40 16.46 -13.57
C SER A 41 26.23 15.23 -14.45
N ARG A 42 26.98 14.15 -14.20
CA ARG A 42 26.83 12.86 -14.89
C ARG A 42 25.78 11.96 -14.24
N HIS A 43 25.65 11.98 -12.91
CA HIS A 43 24.70 11.16 -12.15
C HIS A 43 23.55 11.98 -11.55
N ARG A 44 23.12 13.03 -12.26
CA ARG A 44 22.09 14.00 -11.83
C ARG A 44 20.82 13.34 -11.32
N ALA A 45 20.31 12.35 -12.05
CA ALA A 45 19.09 11.64 -11.70
C ALA A 45 19.25 10.86 -10.38
N ASN A 46 20.38 10.15 -10.19
CA ASN A 46 20.61 9.35 -9.00
C ASN A 46 20.81 10.22 -7.76
N VAL A 47 21.53 11.35 -7.90
CA VAL A 47 21.72 12.28 -6.77
C VAL A 47 20.42 12.98 -6.41
N LEU A 48 19.59 13.33 -7.40
CA LEU A 48 18.26 13.90 -7.15
C LEU A 48 17.36 12.88 -6.43
N LEU A 49 17.33 11.62 -6.87
CA LEU A 49 16.57 10.56 -6.19
C LEU A 49 17.03 10.34 -4.76
N MET A 50 18.34 10.31 -4.50
CA MET A 50 18.88 10.19 -3.15
C MET A 50 18.54 11.40 -2.28
N ALA A 51 18.61 12.62 -2.83
CA ALA A 51 18.19 13.83 -2.13
C ALA A 51 16.69 13.81 -1.79
N LEU A 52 15.85 13.30 -2.68
CA LEU A 52 14.41 13.16 -2.48
C LEU A 52 14.08 12.12 -1.40
N VAL A 53 14.80 10.99 -1.38
CA VAL A 53 14.71 9.99 -0.31
C VAL A 53 15.12 10.59 1.04
N ILE A 54 16.27 11.28 1.10
CA ILE A 54 16.74 11.93 2.33
C ILE A 54 15.72 12.98 2.82
N LEU A 55 15.13 13.75 1.91
CA LEU A 55 14.10 14.73 2.23
C LEU A 55 12.81 14.06 2.76
N ALA A 56 12.40 12.95 2.15
CA ALA A 56 11.23 12.17 2.60
C ALA A 56 11.43 11.57 4.00
N LEU A 57 12.65 11.14 4.34
CA LEU A 57 12.99 10.65 5.68
C LEU A 57 13.13 11.79 6.70
N ALA A 58 13.67 12.94 6.30
CA ALA A 58 13.90 14.09 7.17
C ALA A 58 12.60 14.85 7.51
N LEU A 59 11.59 14.80 6.63
CA LEU A 59 10.27 15.41 6.84
C LEU A 59 9.17 14.34 6.78
N PRO A 60 9.07 13.46 7.79
CA PRO A 60 8.07 12.38 7.81
C PRO A 60 6.62 12.90 7.79
N HIS A 61 6.40 14.17 8.13
CA HIS A 61 5.09 14.82 8.08
C HIS A 61 4.65 15.21 6.66
N LEU A 62 5.56 15.27 5.68
CA LEU A 62 5.22 15.57 4.28
C LEU A 62 4.82 14.31 3.49
N VAL A 63 5.11 13.12 4.01
CA VAL A 63 4.72 11.82 3.45
C VAL A 63 3.56 11.26 4.28
N ARG A 64 2.41 11.96 4.26
CA ARG A 64 1.18 11.47 4.88
C ARG A 64 0.41 10.66 3.84
N ALA A 65 0.65 9.36 3.76
CA ALA A 65 -0.20 8.45 2.99
C ALA A 65 -1.51 8.22 3.75
N GLU A 66 -2.37 9.23 3.76
CA GLU A 66 -3.71 9.11 4.32
C GLU A 66 -4.55 8.23 3.42
N ASP A 67 -5.13 7.18 4.00
CA ASP A 67 -6.22 6.46 3.37
C ASP A 67 -7.39 7.44 3.18
N LEU A 68 -7.69 7.77 1.93
CA LEU A 68 -8.76 8.71 1.57
C LEU A 68 -10.15 8.22 2.05
N LEU A 69 -10.29 6.93 2.34
CA LEU A 69 -11.53 6.34 2.85
C LEU A 69 -11.48 6.11 4.36
N SER A 70 -10.41 6.53 5.06
CA SER A 70 -10.28 6.33 6.52
C SER A 70 -11.42 6.96 7.32
N SER A 71 -11.86 8.17 6.93
CA SER A 71 -13.04 8.82 7.54
C SER A 71 -14.32 8.05 7.30
N GLN A 72 -14.50 7.52 6.08
CA GLN A 72 -15.72 6.81 5.68
C GLN A 72 -15.83 5.43 6.34
N LYS A 73 -14.69 4.83 6.70
CA LYS A 73 -14.65 3.59 7.46
C LYS A 73 -15.32 3.74 8.83
N GLN A 74 -15.14 4.88 9.50
CA GLN A 74 -15.77 5.13 10.78
C GLN A 74 -17.29 5.31 10.64
N ASP A 75 -17.74 6.07 9.64
CA ASP A 75 -19.18 6.26 9.37
C ASP A 75 -19.87 4.93 9.05
N ALA A 76 -19.21 4.04 8.30
CA ALA A 76 -19.72 2.70 8.02
C ALA A 76 -19.81 1.84 9.28
N LYS A 77 -18.82 1.93 10.17
CA LYS A 77 -18.83 1.24 11.48
C LYS A 77 -19.95 1.74 12.37
N ASP A 78 -20.22 3.04 12.39
CA ASP A 78 -21.29 3.60 13.21
C ASP A 78 -22.69 3.27 12.63
N THR A 79 -22.80 3.05 11.33
CA THR A 79 -24.06 2.72 10.64
C THR A 79 -24.38 1.22 10.64
N PHE A 80 -23.38 0.35 10.58
CA PHE A 80 -23.60 -1.10 10.44
C PHE A 80 -22.99 -1.92 11.57
N GLY A 81 -22.15 -1.34 12.41
CA GLY A 81 -21.43 -2.06 13.47
C GLY A 81 -22.23 -2.26 14.74
N HIS A 82 -21.52 -2.72 15.77
CA HIS A 82 -22.14 -3.04 17.06
C HIS A 82 -22.67 -1.79 17.76
N GLY A 83 -23.90 -1.87 18.27
CA GLY A 83 -24.63 -0.76 18.87
C GLY A 83 -25.38 0.10 17.87
N SER A 84 -25.34 -0.21 16.57
CA SER A 84 -26.00 0.59 15.55
C SER A 84 -27.51 0.34 15.46
N THR A 85 -28.24 1.32 14.90
CA THR A 85 -29.67 1.22 14.61
C THR A 85 -29.98 0.10 13.61
N VAL A 86 -29.06 -0.22 12.70
CA VAL A 86 -29.24 -1.37 11.78
C VAL A 86 -29.18 -2.69 12.53
N GLU A 87 -28.21 -2.87 13.43
CA GLU A 87 -28.12 -4.07 14.27
C GLU A 87 -29.38 -4.22 15.13
N TRP A 88 -29.83 -3.13 15.75
CA TRP A 88 -31.07 -3.12 16.52
C TRP A 88 -32.28 -3.53 15.66
N GLY A 89 -32.39 -2.99 14.44
CA GLY A 89 -33.46 -3.33 13.50
C GLY A 89 -33.47 -4.82 13.13
N LEU A 90 -32.29 -5.42 12.91
CA LEU A 90 -32.16 -6.86 12.65
C LEU A 90 -32.68 -7.71 13.82
N TYR A 91 -32.36 -7.33 15.07
CA TYR A 91 -32.87 -8.05 16.24
C TYR A 91 -34.39 -7.97 16.37
N ILE A 92 -34.99 -6.79 16.14
CA ILE A 92 -36.44 -6.63 16.19
C ILE A 92 -37.13 -7.44 15.07
N ALA A 93 -36.59 -7.41 13.86
CA ALA A 93 -37.11 -8.18 12.74
C ALA A 93 -37.10 -9.69 13.04
N GLU A 94 -36.00 -10.21 13.59
CA GLU A 94 -35.86 -11.62 13.96
C GLU A 94 -36.89 -12.04 15.03
N ILE A 95 -37.15 -11.17 16.01
CA ILE A 95 -38.18 -11.42 17.03
C ILE A 95 -39.56 -11.54 16.40
N ILE A 96 -39.92 -10.62 15.50
CA ILE A 96 -41.23 -10.63 14.83
C ILE A 96 -41.39 -11.91 13.99
N ILE A 97 -40.38 -12.26 13.19
CA ILE A 97 -40.39 -13.47 12.37
C ILE A 97 -40.49 -14.72 13.24
N SER A 98 -39.74 -14.77 14.35
CA SER A 98 -39.79 -15.87 15.32
C SER A 98 -41.18 -16.04 15.92
N ILE A 99 -41.86 -14.94 16.30
CA ILE A 99 -43.23 -14.99 16.84
C ILE A 99 -44.22 -15.51 15.79
N ILE A 100 -44.19 -14.95 14.58
CA ILE A 100 -45.10 -15.36 13.49
C ILE A 100 -44.90 -16.85 13.18
N THR A 101 -43.66 -17.30 13.11
CA THR A 101 -43.31 -18.69 12.80
C THR A 101 -43.65 -19.62 13.97
N PHE A 102 -43.48 -19.16 15.20
CA PHE A 102 -43.89 -19.90 16.41
C PHE A 102 -45.39 -20.15 16.44
N ILE A 103 -46.22 -19.17 16.08
CA ILE A 103 -47.69 -19.35 16.04
C ILE A 103 -48.07 -20.51 15.11
N LYS A 104 -47.39 -20.61 13.96
CA LYS A 104 -47.67 -21.64 12.95
C LYS A 104 -47.10 -23.02 13.31
N THR A 105 -45.89 -23.06 13.87
CA THR A 105 -45.16 -24.32 14.10
C THR A 105 -45.25 -24.85 15.51
N ARG A 106 -45.62 -24.00 16.48
CA ARG A 106 -45.62 -24.27 17.93
C ARG A 106 -44.29 -24.80 18.47
N ASN A 107 -43.18 -24.49 17.78
CA ASN A 107 -41.85 -24.93 18.17
C ASN A 107 -41.06 -23.81 18.87
N PRO A 108 -40.79 -23.90 20.18
CA PRO A 108 -40.06 -22.86 20.90
C PRO A 108 -38.56 -22.79 20.53
N ALA A 109 -38.02 -23.81 19.84
CA ALA A 109 -36.63 -23.81 19.39
C ALA A 109 -36.31 -22.67 18.41
N LEU A 110 -37.32 -22.05 17.79
CA LEU A 110 -37.15 -20.91 16.88
C LEU A 110 -36.55 -19.69 17.58
N PHE A 111 -36.90 -19.44 18.84
CA PHE A 111 -36.35 -18.31 19.59
C PHE A 111 -34.87 -18.52 19.94
N VAL A 112 -34.49 -19.75 20.27
CA VAL A 112 -33.10 -20.08 20.63
C VAL A 112 -32.25 -20.18 19.36
N GLY A 113 -32.75 -20.85 18.33
CA GLY A 113 -32.03 -21.08 17.08
C GLY A 113 -31.95 -19.87 16.17
N GLY A 114 -32.96 -19.00 16.13
CA GLY A 114 -32.95 -17.79 15.32
C GLY A 114 -32.24 -16.63 16.01
N LEU A 115 -32.76 -16.24 17.16
CA LEU A 115 -32.30 -15.03 17.87
C LEU A 115 -30.88 -15.15 18.41
N ALA A 116 -30.54 -16.28 19.07
CA ALA A 116 -29.17 -16.45 19.59
C ALA A 116 -28.15 -16.60 18.46
N PHE A 117 -28.52 -17.27 17.37
CA PHE A 117 -27.68 -17.41 16.19
C PHE A 117 -27.43 -16.05 15.53
N LEU A 118 -28.47 -15.23 15.37
CA LEU A 118 -28.34 -13.89 14.79
C LEU A 118 -27.35 -13.03 15.60
N ILE A 119 -27.45 -13.04 16.94
CA ILE A 119 -26.54 -12.29 17.82
C ILE A 119 -25.09 -12.76 17.69
N VAL A 120 -24.85 -14.07 17.62
CA VAL A 120 -23.49 -14.60 17.49
C VAL A 120 -22.90 -14.21 16.13
N ILE A 121 -23.71 -14.30 15.07
CA ILE A 121 -23.28 -13.92 13.72
C ILE A 121 -22.96 -12.43 13.65
N THR A 122 -23.87 -11.54 14.05
CA THR A 122 -23.65 -10.09 13.97
C THR A 122 -22.40 -9.70 14.74
N ARG A 123 -22.22 -10.22 15.97
CA ARG A 123 -21.00 -9.97 16.75
C ARG A 123 -19.73 -10.49 16.07
N THR A 124 -19.78 -11.68 15.48
CA THR A 124 -18.61 -12.26 14.81
C THR A 124 -18.26 -11.49 13.54
N PHE A 125 -19.25 -11.14 12.71
CA PHE A 125 -19.04 -10.37 11.49
C PHE A 125 -18.54 -8.95 11.79
N PHE A 126 -19.08 -8.27 12.80
CA PHE A 126 -18.60 -6.94 13.17
C PHE A 126 -17.21 -6.97 13.79
N ALA A 127 -16.86 -8.02 14.54
CA ALA A 127 -15.51 -8.22 15.03
C ALA A 127 -14.49 -8.48 13.89
N LEU A 128 -14.91 -9.14 12.81
CA LEU A 128 -14.07 -9.35 11.63
C LEU A 128 -13.93 -8.10 10.75
N ALA A 129 -14.97 -7.27 10.69
CA ALA A 129 -14.97 -6.04 9.89
C ALA A 129 -14.12 -4.91 10.49
N GLY A 130 -13.90 -4.93 11.82
CA GLY A 130 -12.97 -4.05 12.54
C GLY A 130 -13.63 -3.04 13.47
#